data_AF-A0A420IQS7-F1
#
_entry.id   AF-A0A420IQS7-F1
#
_cell.length_a   1.000
_cell.length_b   1.000
_cell.length_c   1.000
_cell.angle_alpha   90.00
_cell.angle_beta   90.00
_cell.angle_gamma   90.00
#
_symmetry.space_group_name_H-M   'P 1'
#
loop_
_entity.id
_entity.type
_entity.pdbx_description
1 polymer ?
#
loop_
_entity_poly.entity_id
_entity_poly.type
_entity_poly.pdbx_seq_one_letter_code
_entity_poly.pdbx_strand_id
1 'polypeptide(L)'
;MKGTTIFTFLCYFGILAAVPITNNKRDTDVLDFLLKTISKITGNDDSNLPANATENGLAKGCKPFTMIFAKGTGEGGNVGDGHSPGPALISEMRKSLGAENLAVQGIDFFAGGDTKGSKRYLNVANDVAKKCPDTKIIIGGYSQGAQLTHNAAKKFSPATMSKVVAAAVFGDPDHLQPIGNINKASIFSVCHSGDIICHSPGFNIKAHLTYSVDTPQAASFIMSRLK
;
A
#
# COMPACT_ATOMS: atom_id res chain seq x y z
N MET A 1 -23.62 -26.86 28.23
CA MET A 1 -23.07 -25.86 27.30
C MET A 1 -21.88 -26.48 26.57
N LYS A 2 -22.06 -26.95 25.34
CA LYS A 2 -20.96 -27.40 24.47
C LYS A 2 -20.77 -26.32 23.41
N GLY A 3 -19.66 -25.60 23.45
CA GLY A 3 -19.33 -24.58 22.46
C GLY A 3 -18.92 -25.23 21.15
N THR A 4 -19.62 -24.92 20.07
CA THR A 4 -19.28 -25.38 18.71
C THR A 4 -18.15 -24.50 18.19
N THR A 5 -16.93 -25.02 18.16
CA THR A 5 -15.80 -24.35 17.50
C THR A 5 -16.00 -24.44 15.98
N ILE A 6 -16.27 -23.31 15.34
CA ILE A 6 -16.39 -23.22 13.87
C ILE A 6 -15.00 -22.90 13.32
N PHE A 7 -14.49 -23.77 12.45
CA PHE A 7 -13.27 -23.52 11.69
C PHE A 7 -13.66 -22.87 10.35
N THR A 8 -13.27 -21.61 10.15
CA THR A 8 -13.39 -20.96 8.84
C THR A 8 -12.04 -21.06 8.14
N PHE A 9 -12.02 -21.67 6.95
CA PHE A 9 -10.84 -21.69 6.10
C PHE A 9 -10.78 -20.39 5.29
N LEU A 10 -9.77 -19.57 5.58
CA LEU A 10 -9.50 -18.34 4.84
C LEU A 10 -8.24 -18.55 3.99
N CYS A 11 -8.35 -18.27 2.70
CA CYS A 11 -7.23 -18.32 1.79
C CYS A 11 -6.43 -17.01 1.97
N TYR A 12 -5.40 -17.06 2.82
CA TYR A 12 -4.47 -15.94 3.00
C TYR A 12 -3.22 -16.25 2.18
N PHE A 13 -3.00 -15.50 1.09
CA PHE A 13 -1.76 -15.57 0.29
C PHE A 13 -1.27 -17.01 -0.02
N GLY A 14 -2.17 -17.91 -0.40
CA GLY A 14 -1.84 -19.29 -0.79
C GLY A 14 -1.59 -20.27 0.36
N ILE A 15 -1.76 -19.87 1.63
CA ILE A 15 -1.74 -20.76 2.80
C ILE A 15 -3.17 -20.92 3.31
N LEU A 16 -3.65 -22.16 3.33
CA LEU A 16 -4.92 -22.54 3.92
C LEU A 16 -4.70 -22.76 5.43
N ALA A 17 -4.88 -21.72 6.25
CA ALA A 17 -4.81 -21.85 7.70
C ALA A 17 -6.22 -21.86 8.31
N ALA A 18 -6.53 -22.89 9.08
CA ALA A 18 -7.75 -22.95 9.87
C ALA A 18 -7.56 -22.12 11.14
N VAL A 19 -8.24 -20.98 11.25
CA VAL A 19 -8.23 -20.17 12.47
C VAL A 19 -9.42 -20.58 13.33
N PRO A 20 -9.22 -21.10 14.56
CA PRO A 20 -10.32 -21.40 15.47
C PRO A 20 -10.97 -20.08 15.92
N ILE A 21 -12.24 -19.87 15.58
CA ILE A 21 -13.01 -18.70 16.05
C ILE A 21 -13.50 -19.00 17.46
N THR A 22 -13.05 -18.22 18.45
CA THR A 22 -13.60 -18.22 19.80
C THR A 22 -14.47 -16.97 20.02
N ASN A 23 -15.34 -16.94 21.04
CA ASN A 23 -16.22 -15.78 21.29
C ASN A 23 -15.47 -14.67 22.08
N ASN A 24 -14.30 -14.23 21.59
CA ASN A 24 -13.47 -13.19 22.23
C ASN A 24 -13.30 -11.96 21.31
N LYS A 25 -13.03 -10.79 21.89
CA LYS A 25 -12.84 -9.49 21.20
C LYS A 25 -11.81 -9.52 20.05
N ARG A 26 -10.88 -10.48 20.08
CA ARG A 26 -9.89 -10.69 19.01
C ARG A 26 -10.53 -11.27 17.74
N ASP A 27 -11.46 -12.20 17.92
CA ASP A 27 -12.19 -12.83 16.84
C ASP A 27 -13.19 -11.85 16.20
N THR A 28 -13.69 -10.86 16.95
CA THR A 28 -14.54 -9.79 16.41
C THR A 28 -13.78 -8.78 15.53
N ASP A 29 -12.52 -8.44 15.85
CA ASP A 29 -11.71 -7.52 15.04
C ASP A 29 -11.31 -8.16 13.69
N VAL A 30 -10.96 -9.46 13.71
CA VAL A 30 -10.69 -10.25 12.49
C VAL A 30 -11.97 -10.43 11.68
N LEU A 31 -13.10 -10.73 12.34
CA LEU A 31 -14.38 -10.87 11.68
C LEU A 31 -14.86 -9.54 11.06
N ASP A 32 -14.67 -8.39 11.70
CA ASP A 32 -15.00 -7.07 11.14
C ASP A 32 -14.12 -6.75 9.92
N PHE A 33 -12.82 -7.04 9.97
CA PHE A 33 -11.95 -6.91 8.80
C PHE A 33 -12.43 -7.78 7.64
N LEU A 34 -12.80 -9.04 7.93
CA LEU A 34 -13.32 -9.97 6.93
C LEU A 34 -14.68 -9.55 6.38
N LEU A 35 -15.60 -9.09 7.22
CA LEU A 35 -16.92 -8.61 6.82
C LEU A 35 -16.83 -7.35 5.97
N LYS A 36 -15.95 -6.39 6.32
CA LYS A 36 -15.66 -5.22 5.48
C LYS A 36 -15.06 -5.62 4.14
N THR A 37 -14.18 -6.61 4.14
CA THR A 37 -13.59 -7.16 2.91
C THR A 37 -14.66 -7.80 2.02
N ILE A 38 -15.51 -8.66 2.58
CA ILE A 38 -16.59 -9.34 1.86
C ILE A 38 -17.62 -8.34 1.31
N SER A 39 -18.06 -7.38 2.14
CA SER A 39 -19.03 -6.36 1.74
C SER A 39 -18.54 -5.50 0.57
N LYS A 40 -17.24 -5.18 0.53
CA LYS A 40 -16.62 -4.42 -0.57
C LYS A 40 -16.33 -5.27 -1.82
N ILE A 41 -16.15 -6.59 -1.69
CA ILE A 41 -16.05 -7.50 -2.84
C ILE A 41 -17.41 -7.64 -3.56
N THR A 42 -18.51 -7.57 -2.83
CA THR A 42 -19.87 -7.69 -3.39
C THR A 42 -20.49 -6.38 -3.85
N GLY A 43 -19.91 -5.23 -3.48
CA GLY A 43 -20.46 -3.90 -3.75
C GLY A 43 -19.41 -2.95 -4.30
N ASN A 44 -19.56 -2.59 -5.57
CA ASN A 44 -18.79 -1.53 -6.24
C ASN A 44 -19.34 -0.16 -5.82
N ASP A 45 -19.30 0.15 -4.51
CA ASP A 45 -19.86 1.39 -3.97
C ASP A 45 -18.79 2.48 -3.81
N ASP A 46 -18.30 2.97 -4.95
CA ASP A 46 -17.44 4.16 -5.03
C ASP A 46 -18.22 5.47 -4.76
N SER A 47 -19.54 5.39 -4.51
CA SER A 47 -20.41 6.57 -4.47
C SER A 47 -20.28 7.43 -3.20
N ASN A 48 -19.57 6.93 -2.17
CA ASN A 48 -19.38 7.62 -0.88
C ASN A 48 -17.94 7.58 -0.33
N LEU A 49 -16.94 7.44 -1.20
CA LEU A 49 -15.55 7.47 -0.77
C LEU A 49 -15.13 8.86 -0.27
N PRO A 50 -14.30 8.95 0.79
CA PRO A 50 -13.68 10.21 1.18
C PRO A 50 -12.94 10.86 0.01
N ALA A 51 -12.96 12.19 -0.06
CA ALA A 51 -12.32 12.93 -1.16
C ALA A 51 -10.81 12.67 -1.32
N ASN A 52 -10.15 12.16 -0.27
CA ASN A 52 -8.73 11.81 -0.27
C ASN A 52 -8.46 10.36 -0.71
N ALA A 53 -9.48 9.58 -1.08
CA ALA A 53 -9.32 8.16 -1.35
C ALA A 53 -8.78 7.84 -2.75
N THR A 54 -8.89 8.79 -3.68
CA THR A 54 -8.57 8.58 -5.10
C THR A 54 -7.65 9.67 -5.62
N GLU A 55 -6.52 9.26 -6.19
CA GLU A 55 -5.51 10.13 -6.81
C GLU A 55 -5.22 9.71 -8.25
N ASN A 56 -5.48 10.62 -9.18
CA ASN A 56 -5.28 10.45 -10.63
C ASN A 56 -4.48 11.62 -11.22
N GLY A 57 -3.41 12.00 -10.51
CA GLY A 57 -2.60 13.18 -10.81
C GLY A 57 -1.93 13.15 -12.19
N LEU A 58 -1.67 11.96 -12.76
CA LEU A 58 -1.08 11.84 -14.10
C LEU A 58 -2.01 12.36 -15.22
N ALA A 59 -3.32 12.36 -15.01
CA ALA A 59 -4.27 12.93 -15.95
C ALA A 59 -4.21 14.48 -15.98
N LYS A 60 -3.54 15.11 -15.00
CA LYS A 60 -3.43 16.57 -14.86
C LYS A 60 -2.10 17.13 -15.38
N GLY A 61 -1.28 16.31 -16.02
CA GLY A 61 0.02 16.69 -16.57
C GLY A 61 1.22 16.30 -15.69
N CYS A 62 2.42 16.56 -16.20
CA CYS A 62 3.66 16.26 -15.50
C CYS A 62 3.98 17.28 -14.41
N LYS A 63 4.55 16.79 -13.31
CA LYS A 63 5.03 17.60 -12.19
C LYS A 63 6.48 17.21 -11.86
N PRO A 64 7.24 18.03 -11.12
CA PRO A 64 8.62 17.69 -10.73
C PRO A 64 8.72 16.38 -9.96
N PHE A 65 7.70 16.03 -9.17
CA PHE A 65 7.64 14.79 -8.41
C PHE A 65 6.37 14.01 -8.74
N THR A 66 6.51 12.70 -8.89
CA THR A 66 5.40 11.78 -9.07
C THR A 66 5.48 10.67 -8.05
N MET A 67 4.44 10.52 -7.23
CA MET A 67 4.25 9.39 -6.34
C MET A 67 3.30 8.37 -6.97
N ILE A 68 3.73 7.11 -7.00
CA ILE A 68 2.86 5.98 -7.34
C ILE A 68 2.62 5.22 -6.04
N PHE A 69 1.36 4.98 -5.69
CA PHE A 69 1.02 4.34 -4.43
C PHE A 69 -0.03 3.25 -4.62
N ALA A 70 0.19 2.09 -4.00
CA ALA A 70 -0.79 1.01 -3.94
C ALA A 70 -1.37 0.88 -2.53
N LYS A 71 -2.69 1.00 -2.42
CA LYS A 71 -3.43 0.86 -1.16
C LYS A 71 -3.34 -0.56 -0.55
N GLY A 72 -3.86 -0.73 0.66
CA GLY A 72 -4.08 -2.02 1.29
C GLY A 72 -5.33 -2.75 0.77
N THR A 73 -5.41 -4.05 1.06
CA THR A 73 -6.58 -4.87 0.71
C THR A 73 -7.84 -4.35 1.39
N GLY A 74 -8.94 -4.22 0.65
CA GLY A 74 -10.21 -3.77 1.20
C GLY A 74 -10.29 -2.27 1.52
N GLU A 75 -9.23 -1.49 1.31
CA GLU A 75 -9.32 -0.02 1.40
C GLU A 75 -10.08 0.54 0.18
N GLY A 76 -10.80 1.64 0.38
CA GLY A 76 -11.51 2.34 -0.70
C GLY A 76 -10.58 3.15 -1.61
N GLY A 77 -11.13 3.57 -2.74
CA GLY A 77 -10.41 4.37 -3.75
C GLY A 77 -9.19 3.65 -4.32
N ASN A 78 -8.15 4.39 -4.71
CA ASN A 78 -6.92 3.82 -5.30
C ASN A 78 -5.65 4.08 -4.48
N VAL A 79 -5.73 4.89 -3.41
CA VAL A 79 -4.63 5.12 -2.46
C VAL A 79 -4.97 4.73 -1.02
N GLY A 80 -6.20 4.29 -0.77
CA GLY A 80 -6.74 4.00 0.56
C GLY A 80 -7.60 5.16 1.06
N ASP A 81 -8.39 4.98 2.12
CA ASP A 81 -9.37 5.98 2.56
C ASP A 81 -9.12 6.47 4.00
N GLY A 82 -9.68 7.63 4.37
CA GLY A 82 -9.65 8.13 5.74
C GLY A 82 -8.23 8.32 6.31
N HIS A 83 -7.91 7.54 7.35
CA HIS A 83 -6.64 7.60 8.10
C HIS A 83 -5.62 6.53 7.66
N SER A 84 -5.82 5.93 6.50
CA SER A 84 -4.85 5.01 5.92
C SER A 84 -3.49 5.69 5.65
N PRO A 85 -2.38 4.93 5.63
CA PRO A 85 -1.05 5.50 5.41
C PRO A 85 -0.90 6.18 4.05
N GLY A 86 -1.64 5.76 3.02
CA GLY A 86 -1.60 6.39 1.69
C GLY A 86 -2.02 7.87 1.72
N PRO A 87 -3.29 8.20 2.02
CA PRO A 87 -3.74 9.59 2.11
C PRO A 87 -2.95 10.44 3.11
N ALA A 88 -2.55 9.84 4.24
CA ALA A 88 -1.74 10.52 5.25
C ALA A 88 -0.35 10.90 4.70
N LEU A 89 0.37 9.96 4.06
CA LEU A 89 1.67 10.24 3.44
C LEU A 89 1.56 11.28 2.32
N ILE A 90 0.53 11.19 1.48
CA ILE A 90 0.27 12.14 0.40
C ILE A 90 0.08 13.55 0.97
N SER A 91 -0.66 13.69 2.08
CA SER A 91 -0.85 14.95 2.78
C SER A 91 0.48 15.54 3.26
N GLU A 92 1.30 14.75 3.94
CA GLU A 92 2.62 15.20 4.44
C GLU A 92 3.59 15.57 3.31
N MET A 93 3.58 14.82 2.19
CA MET A 93 4.38 15.14 1.02
C MET A 93 3.92 16.43 0.35
N ARG A 94 2.60 16.67 0.22
CA ARG A 94 2.05 17.92 -0.33
C ARG A 94 2.38 19.13 0.55
N LYS A 95 2.35 18.97 1.88
CA LYS A 95 2.80 20.02 2.83
C LYS A 95 4.27 20.36 2.63
N SER A 96 5.11 19.36 2.39
CA SER A 96 6.56 19.54 2.28
C SER A 96 7.01 20.05 0.91
N LEU A 97 6.35 19.61 -0.17
CA LEU A 97 6.74 19.91 -1.55
C LEU A 97 5.94 21.05 -2.20
N GLY A 98 4.77 21.38 -1.66
CA GLY A 98 3.74 22.11 -2.40
C GLY A 98 2.88 21.15 -3.23
N ALA A 99 1.56 21.30 -3.15
CA ALA A 99 0.62 20.41 -3.83
C ALA A 99 0.72 20.49 -5.36
N GLU A 100 1.15 21.63 -5.89
CA GLU A 100 1.43 21.89 -7.31
C GLU A 100 2.64 21.10 -7.82
N ASN A 101 3.58 20.73 -6.96
CA ASN A 101 4.82 20.03 -7.36
C ASN A 101 4.71 18.50 -7.30
N LEU A 102 3.66 17.97 -6.66
CA LEU A 102 3.44 16.53 -6.52
C LEU A 102 2.25 16.03 -7.36
N ALA A 103 2.54 15.14 -8.30
CA ALA A 103 1.53 14.28 -8.93
C ALA A 103 1.43 12.99 -8.11
N VAL A 104 0.21 12.50 -7.86
CA VAL A 104 0.02 11.22 -7.19
C VAL A 104 -0.84 10.35 -8.09
N GLN A 105 -0.44 9.10 -8.30
CA GLN A 105 -1.22 8.10 -8.99
C GLN A 105 -1.41 6.89 -8.09
N GLY A 106 -2.66 6.64 -7.71
CA GLY A 106 -3.03 5.41 -7.02
C GLY A 106 -3.12 4.24 -7.99
N ILE A 107 -2.88 3.03 -7.46
CA ILE A 107 -3.01 1.77 -8.16
C ILE A 107 -4.29 1.08 -7.68
N ASP A 108 -5.24 0.97 -8.59
CA ASP A 108 -6.48 0.26 -8.35
C ASP A 108 -6.30 -1.26 -8.44
N PHE A 109 -6.81 -1.99 -7.43
CA PHE A 109 -6.88 -3.44 -7.37
C PHE A 109 -7.92 -3.90 -6.32
N PHE A 110 -8.63 -4.99 -6.63
CA PHE A 110 -9.80 -5.46 -5.85
C PHE A 110 -9.48 -6.61 -4.87
N ALA A 111 -8.65 -7.57 -5.27
CA ALA A 111 -8.28 -8.71 -4.45
C ALA A 111 -6.88 -9.22 -4.78
N GLY A 112 -6.29 -9.91 -3.81
CA GLY A 112 -4.88 -9.91 -3.56
C GLY A 112 -4.01 -10.99 -4.19
N GLY A 113 -2.82 -10.59 -4.62
CA GLY A 113 -1.77 -11.46 -5.18
C GLY A 113 -1.69 -11.43 -6.72
N ASP A 114 -2.51 -10.62 -7.39
CA ASP A 114 -2.67 -10.71 -8.83
C ASP A 114 -1.45 -10.15 -9.61
N THR A 115 -1.04 -10.94 -10.59
CA THR A 115 -0.25 -10.49 -11.74
C THR A 115 -0.78 -9.18 -12.33
N LYS A 116 -2.11 -8.95 -12.34
CA LYS A 116 -2.71 -7.74 -12.92
C LYS A 116 -2.41 -6.49 -12.10
N GLY A 117 -2.56 -6.50 -10.77
CA GLY A 117 -2.25 -5.33 -9.93
C GLY A 117 -0.77 -4.95 -10.02
N SER A 118 0.11 -5.96 -9.93
CA SER A 118 1.55 -5.76 -10.10
C SER A 118 1.91 -5.27 -11.52
N LYS A 119 1.27 -5.84 -12.55
CA LYS A 119 1.44 -5.40 -13.95
C LYS A 119 0.89 -3.99 -14.17
N ARG A 120 -0.20 -3.61 -13.50
CA ARG A 120 -0.76 -2.25 -13.56
C ARG A 120 0.19 -1.25 -12.95
N TYR A 121 0.75 -1.55 -11.78
CA TYR A 121 1.79 -0.73 -11.15
C TYR A 121 2.98 -0.56 -12.08
N LEU A 122 3.52 -1.66 -12.62
CA LEU A 122 4.61 -1.65 -13.59
C LEU A 122 4.31 -0.76 -14.82
N ASN A 123 3.13 -0.94 -15.41
CA ASN A 123 2.72 -0.17 -16.58
C ASN A 123 2.59 1.33 -16.26
N VAL A 124 2.00 1.67 -15.11
CA VAL A 124 1.90 3.07 -14.65
C VAL A 124 3.30 3.66 -14.48
N ALA A 125 4.22 2.97 -13.82
CA ALA A 125 5.58 3.45 -13.63
C ALA A 125 6.34 3.67 -14.95
N ASN A 126 6.21 2.73 -15.90
CA ASN A 126 6.78 2.88 -17.24
C ASN A 126 6.15 4.05 -18.01
N ASP A 127 4.83 4.23 -17.91
CA ASP A 127 4.13 5.35 -18.51
C ASP A 127 4.58 6.69 -17.92
N VAL A 128 4.76 6.78 -16.61
CA VAL A 128 5.30 7.97 -15.93
C VAL A 128 6.70 8.28 -16.46
N ALA A 129 7.59 7.29 -16.46
CA ALA A 129 8.96 7.47 -16.92
C ALA A 129 9.05 7.92 -18.38
N LYS A 130 8.11 7.49 -19.23
CA LYS A 130 8.01 7.87 -20.63
C LYS A 130 7.38 9.25 -20.84
N LYS A 131 6.26 9.54 -20.17
CA LYS A 131 5.48 10.77 -20.38
C LYS A 131 6.07 11.98 -19.65
N CYS A 132 6.70 11.74 -18.51
CA CYS A 132 7.27 12.78 -17.65
C CYS A 132 8.76 12.51 -17.43
N PRO A 133 9.61 12.75 -18.45
CA PRO A 133 11.03 12.41 -18.38
C PRO A 133 11.78 13.17 -17.27
N ASP A 134 11.32 14.35 -16.85
CA ASP A 134 12.00 15.14 -15.82
C ASP A 134 11.47 14.87 -14.40
N THR A 135 10.43 14.05 -14.25
CA THR A 135 9.89 13.74 -12.92
C THR A 135 10.83 12.83 -12.15
N LYS A 136 11.02 13.13 -10.86
CA LYS A 136 11.52 12.16 -9.88
C LYS A 136 10.35 11.27 -9.44
N ILE A 137 10.54 9.96 -9.46
CA ILE A 137 9.52 8.97 -9.11
C ILE A 137 9.72 8.51 -7.66
N ILE A 138 8.65 8.58 -6.88
CA ILE A 138 8.53 7.98 -5.55
C ILE A 138 7.56 6.81 -5.70
N ILE A 139 7.93 5.63 -5.20
CA ILE A 139 7.04 4.47 -5.19
C ILE A 139 6.65 4.12 -3.75
N GLY A 140 5.48 3.53 -3.57
CA GLY A 140 5.09 3.04 -2.26
C GLY A 140 3.87 2.15 -2.27
N GLY A 141 3.60 1.58 -1.10
CA GLY A 141 2.37 0.85 -0.87
C GLY A 141 2.22 0.39 0.57
N TYR A 142 1.03 -0.07 0.89
CA TYR A 142 0.68 -0.56 2.23
C TYR A 142 0.13 -1.98 2.17
N SER A 143 0.56 -2.85 3.09
CA SER A 143 0.11 -4.24 3.16
C SER A 143 0.38 -4.95 1.83
N GLN A 144 -0.66 -5.48 1.20
CA GLN A 144 -0.57 -6.03 -0.15
C GLN A 144 -0.10 -5.04 -1.23
N GLY A 145 -0.39 -3.75 -1.10
CA GLY A 145 0.15 -2.72 -1.98
C GLY A 145 1.68 -2.61 -1.92
N ALA A 146 2.29 -2.92 -0.77
CA ALA A 146 3.75 -3.02 -0.65
C ALA A 146 4.27 -4.21 -1.49
N GLN A 147 3.64 -5.37 -1.40
CA GLN A 147 3.97 -6.52 -2.27
C GLN A 147 3.86 -6.18 -3.77
N LEU A 148 2.81 -5.46 -4.19
CA LEU A 148 2.67 -4.97 -5.57
C LEU A 148 3.85 -4.07 -5.98
N THR A 149 4.31 -3.23 -5.05
CA THR A 149 5.49 -2.36 -5.22
C THR A 149 6.75 -3.19 -5.45
N HIS A 150 7.01 -4.23 -4.64
CA HIS A 150 8.12 -5.17 -4.85
C HIS A 150 8.03 -5.85 -6.23
N ASN A 151 6.88 -6.39 -6.57
CA ASN A 151 6.66 -7.14 -7.81
C ASN A 151 6.86 -6.28 -9.06
N ALA A 152 6.42 -5.02 -9.02
CA ALA A 152 6.61 -4.07 -10.09
C ALA A 152 8.08 -3.64 -10.20
N ALA A 153 8.71 -3.26 -9.08
CA ALA A 153 10.09 -2.77 -9.06
C ALA A 153 11.10 -3.81 -9.55
N LYS A 154 10.88 -5.11 -9.30
CA LYS A 154 11.67 -6.23 -9.86
C LYS A 154 11.68 -6.25 -11.40
N LYS A 155 10.69 -5.62 -12.05
CA LYS A 155 10.49 -5.63 -13.50
C LYS A 155 10.65 -4.25 -14.14
N PHE A 156 11.04 -3.23 -13.38
CA PHE A 156 11.28 -1.90 -13.95
C PHE A 156 12.40 -1.95 -14.97
N SER A 157 12.18 -1.27 -16.10
CA SER A 157 13.26 -1.03 -17.06
C SER A 157 14.36 -0.18 -16.40
N PRO A 158 15.62 -0.23 -16.89
CA PRO A 158 16.67 0.66 -16.40
C PRO A 158 16.27 2.15 -16.47
N ALA A 159 15.52 2.55 -17.50
CA ALA A 159 15.02 3.91 -17.67
C ALA A 159 13.96 4.31 -16.64
N THR A 160 13.13 3.37 -16.21
CA THR A 160 12.15 3.60 -15.13
C THR A 160 12.85 3.64 -13.79
N MET A 161 13.73 2.68 -13.52
CA MET A 161 14.46 2.55 -12.26
C MET A 161 15.38 3.76 -12.00
N SER A 162 16.03 4.31 -13.02
CA SER A 162 16.89 5.49 -12.86
C SER A 162 16.16 6.76 -12.41
N LYS A 163 14.83 6.79 -12.53
CA LYS A 163 13.99 7.89 -12.04
C LYS A 163 13.47 7.67 -10.62
N VAL A 164 13.57 6.45 -10.08
CA VAL A 164 13.08 6.13 -8.74
C VAL A 164 14.08 6.64 -7.71
N VAL A 165 13.67 7.63 -6.94
CA VAL A 165 14.54 8.29 -5.94
C VAL A 165 14.30 7.81 -4.52
N ALA A 166 13.10 7.33 -4.23
CA ALA A 166 12.72 6.80 -2.93
C ALA A 166 11.59 5.77 -3.02
N ALA A 167 11.54 4.86 -2.05
CA ALA A 167 10.41 3.99 -1.80
C ALA A 167 9.91 4.15 -0.34
N ALA A 168 8.60 4.08 -0.12
CA ALA A 168 8.00 4.02 1.21
C ALA A 168 6.94 2.92 1.29
N VAL A 169 7.19 1.90 2.11
CA VAL A 169 6.29 0.76 2.31
C VAL A 169 5.91 0.59 3.78
N PHE A 170 4.65 0.23 4.01
CA PHE A 170 4.06 0.10 5.35
C PHE A 170 3.44 -1.29 5.50
N GLY A 171 3.65 -1.95 6.63
CA GLY A 171 3.04 -3.26 6.91
C GLY A 171 3.37 -4.31 5.84
N ASP A 172 4.62 -4.31 5.39
CA ASP A 172 5.04 -5.02 4.19
C ASP A 172 5.27 -6.52 4.45
N PRO A 173 4.52 -7.43 3.80
CA PRO A 173 4.76 -8.87 3.93
C PRO A 173 6.13 -9.28 3.39
N ASP A 174 6.72 -8.49 2.48
CA ASP A 174 8.01 -8.74 1.84
C ASP A 174 9.14 -7.88 2.44
N HIS A 175 8.99 -7.33 3.66
CA HIS A 175 9.91 -6.33 4.24
C HIS A 175 11.39 -6.76 4.36
N LEU A 176 11.69 -8.06 4.33
CA LEU A 176 13.06 -8.60 4.33
C LEU A 176 13.66 -8.72 2.92
N GLN A 177 12.86 -8.52 1.89
CA GLN A 177 13.25 -8.63 0.48
C GLN A 177 13.66 -7.26 -0.08
N PRO A 178 14.51 -7.22 -1.13
CA PRO A 178 14.77 -5.99 -1.84
C PRO A 178 13.55 -5.51 -2.63
N ILE A 179 13.38 -4.19 -2.75
CA ILE A 179 12.43 -3.55 -3.68
C ILE A 179 13.14 -3.32 -5.01
N GLY A 180 13.13 -4.35 -5.87
CA GLY A 180 13.88 -4.33 -7.13
C GLY A 180 15.37 -4.03 -6.91
N ASN A 181 15.92 -3.12 -7.70
CA ASN A 181 17.33 -2.68 -7.62
C ASN A 181 17.50 -1.33 -6.92
N ILE A 182 16.51 -0.89 -6.13
CA ILE A 182 16.60 0.38 -5.40
C ILE A 182 17.64 0.23 -4.28
N ASN A 183 18.50 1.24 -4.12
CA ASN A 183 19.44 1.28 -3.01
C ASN A 183 18.66 1.22 -1.68
N LYS A 184 19.03 0.30 -0.78
CA LYS A 184 18.40 0.17 0.55
C LYS A 184 18.34 1.49 1.32
N ALA A 185 19.34 2.36 1.14
CA ALA A 185 19.35 3.68 1.76
C ALA A 185 18.18 4.57 1.28
N SER A 186 17.61 4.33 0.10
CA SER A 186 16.47 5.04 -0.46
C SER A 186 15.12 4.39 -0.14
N ILE A 187 15.08 3.39 0.74
CA ILE A 187 13.85 2.67 1.11
C ILE A 187 13.50 2.99 2.57
N PHE A 188 12.31 3.56 2.77
CA PHE A 188 11.64 3.58 4.06
C PHE A 188 10.72 2.35 4.12
N SER A 189 10.98 1.45 5.05
CA SER A 189 10.12 0.29 5.30
C SER A 189 9.82 0.24 6.79
N VAL A 190 8.53 0.19 7.14
CA VAL A 190 8.08 0.11 8.53
C VAL A 190 7.15 -1.07 8.74
N CYS A 191 7.48 -1.87 9.75
CA CYS A 191 6.65 -2.94 10.28
C CYS A 191 6.51 -2.74 11.79
N HIS A 192 5.29 -2.51 12.27
CA HIS A 192 5.01 -2.36 13.70
C HIS A 192 5.20 -3.69 14.42
N SER A 193 5.61 -3.62 15.69
CA SER A 193 5.84 -4.81 16.50
C SER A 193 4.57 -5.66 16.63
N GLY A 194 4.70 -6.95 16.32
CA GLY A 194 3.59 -7.91 16.39
C GLY A 194 2.57 -7.81 15.25
N ASP A 195 2.80 -6.96 14.25
CA ASP A 195 1.99 -6.91 13.02
C ASP A 195 1.84 -8.33 12.43
N ILE A 196 0.59 -8.73 12.23
CA ILE A 196 0.17 -10.03 11.70
C ILE A 196 0.64 -10.31 10.27
N ILE A 197 0.92 -9.27 9.48
CA ILE A 197 1.36 -9.38 8.09
C ILE A 197 2.88 -9.47 7.99
N CYS A 198 3.60 -8.67 8.77
CA CYS A 198 5.06 -8.63 8.70
C CYS A 198 5.73 -9.82 9.42
N HIS A 199 5.16 -10.29 10.53
CA HIS A 199 5.81 -11.27 11.40
C HIS A 199 5.07 -12.61 11.36
N SER A 200 5.81 -13.72 11.45
CA SER A 200 5.23 -15.06 11.63
C SER A 200 5.80 -15.75 12.87
N PRO A 201 4.96 -16.18 13.83
CA PRO A 201 3.52 -15.94 13.88
C PRO A 201 3.23 -14.53 14.41
N GLY A 202 2.62 -13.68 13.60
CA GLY A 202 2.12 -12.36 14.01
C GLY A 202 0.68 -12.48 14.52
N PHE A 203 0.29 -11.64 15.48
CA PHE A 203 -0.99 -11.81 16.20
C PHE A 203 -1.73 -10.49 16.47
N ASN A 204 -1.19 -9.35 16.05
CA ASN A 204 -1.76 -8.03 16.36
C ASN A 204 -2.25 -7.34 15.08
N ILE A 205 -3.54 -7.49 14.78
CA ILE A 205 -4.18 -6.78 13.65
C ILE A 205 -4.17 -5.27 13.85
N LYS A 206 -4.21 -4.77 15.09
CA LYS A 206 -4.20 -3.32 15.34
C LYS A 206 -2.88 -2.68 14.95
N ALA A 207 -1.76 -3.36 15.22
CA ALA A 207 -0.45 -2.94 14.75
C ALA A 207 -0.40 -2.81 13.22
N HIS A 208 -1.19 -3.61 12.49
CA HIS A 208 -1.27 -3.48 11.04
C HIS A 208 -2.08 -2.25 10.58
N LEU A 209 -2.97 -1.71 11.41
CA LEU A 209 -3.93 -0.66 11.02
C LEU A 209 -3.49 0.75 11.44
N THR A 210 -2.32 0.91 12.07
CA THR A 210 -1.88 2.16 12.70
C THR A 210 -0.79 2.92 11.95
N TYR A 211 -0.44 2.52 10.72
CA TYR A 211 0.71 3.07 10.00
C TYR A 211 0.65 4.55 9.60
N SER A 212 -0.50 5.22 9.72
CA SER A 212 -0.57 6.66 9.48
C SER A 212 0.30 7.47 10.45
N VAL A 213 0.58 6.95 11.65
CA VAL A 213 1.44 7.60 12.64
C VAL A 213 2.89 7.73 12.17
N ASP A 214 3.34 6.87 11.25
CA ASP A 214 4.72 6.87 10.73
C ASP A 214 4.89 7.78 9.51
N THR A 215 3.78 8.26 8.92
CA THR A 215 3.81 9.02 7.66
C THR A 215 4.57 10.34 7.72
N PRO A 216 4.62 11.10 8.84
CA PRO A 216 5.50 12.26 8.95
C PRO A 216 6.99 11.87 8.83
N GLN A 217 7.40 10.76 9.45
CA GLN A 217 8.77 10.27 9.36
C GLN A 217 9.08 9.77 7.95
N ALA A 218 8.15 9.03 7.33
CA ALA A 218 8.28 8.57 5.95
C ALA A 218 8.42 9.75 4.96
N ALA A 219 7.60 10.80 5.11
CA ALA A 219 7.69 12.00 4.30
C ALA A 219 9.04 12.71 4.47
N SER A 220 9.48 12.92 5.72
CA SER A 220 10.80 13.51 6.02
C SER A 220 11.94 12.70 5.42
N PHE A 221 11.86 11.36 5.48
CA PHE A 221 12.82 10.49 4.84
C PHE A 221 12.83 10.68 3.33
N ILE A 222 11.67 10.67 2.66
CA ILE A 222 11.57 10.87 1.21
C ILE A 222 12.19 12.21 0.85
N MET A 223 11.86 13.30 1.55
CA MET A 223 12.41 14.64 1.28
C MET A 223 13.94 14.65 1.34
N SER A 224 14.55 13.88 2.25
CA SER A 224 16.01 13.74 2.35
C SER A 224 16.65 13.06 1.13
N ARG A 225 15.88 12.33 0.31
CA ARG A 225 16.31 11.65 -0.92
C ARG A 225 16.04 12.45 -2.20
N LEU A 226 15.30 13.56 -2.10
CA LEU A 226 14.96 14.39 -3.25
C LEU A 226 16.05 15.44 -3.57
N LYS A 227 16.98 15.67 -2.65
CA LYS A 227 18.09 16.62 -2.78
C LYS A 227 19.20 16.08 -3.67
#